data_AF-A0A532TK71-F1
#
_entry.id   AF-A0A532TK71-F1
#
_cell.length_a   1.000
_cell.length_b   1.000
_cell.length_c   1.000
_cell.angle_alpha   90.00
_cell.angle_beta   90.00
_cell.angle_gamma   90.00
#
_symmetry.space_group_name_H-M   'P 1'
#
loop_
_entity.id
_entity.type
_entity.pdbx_description
1 polymer ?
#
loop_
_entity_poly.entity_id
_entity_poly.type
_entity_poly.pdbx_seq_one_letter_code
_entity_poly.pdbx_strand_id
1 'polypeptide(L)'
;MKTPIFTLENHKQGSNAVSKTLMSRFIDSLQSIASQIENDEGRVIKIGNKNYFIIKDTIINFKYIIEYSNENTFDQISLILNKVKNKFIERFEGKLDLPISMKIDLVALLKEDILEFI
;
A
#
# COMPACT_ATOMS: atom_id res chain seq x y z
N MET A 1 -12.44 13.03 1.31
CA MET A 1 -12.21 11.59 1.51
C MET A 1 -11.30 11.12 0.39
N LYS A 2 -10.14 10.49 0.67
CA LYS A 2 -9.25 10.00 -0.39
C LYS A 2 -9.46 8.49 -0.53
N THR A 3 -9.90 8.04 -1.69
CA THR A 3 -10.07 6.60 -1.96
C THR A 3 -8.70 5.97 -2.22
N PRO A 4 -8.36 4.81 -1.61
CA PRO A 4 -7.14 4.10 -1.99
C PRO A 4 -7.20 3.72 -3.47
N ILE A 5 -6.10 3.94 -4.20
CA ILE A 5 -6.00 3.53 -5.61
C ILE A 5 -5.97 2.01 -5.72
N PHE A 6 -5.31 1.36 -4.76
CA PHE A 6 -5.11 -0.07 -4.74
C PHE A 6 -5.00 -0.56 -3.31
N THR A 7 -5.67 -1.67 -3.02
CA THR A 7 -5.54 -2.41 -1.76
C THR A 7 -5.38 -3.88 -2.10
N LEU A 8 -4.37 -4.52 -1.50
CA LEU A 8 -4.13 -5.96 -1.64
C LEU A 8 -4.03 -6.57 -0.24
N GLU A 9 -4.85 -7.58 0.01
CA GLU A 9 -4.77 -8.41 1.22
C GLU A 9 -4.36 -9.83 0.82
N ASN A 10 -3.23 -10.31 1.35
CA ASN A 10 -2.83 -11.71 1.20
C ASN A 10 -3.42 -12.51 2.36
N HIS A 11 -4.57 -13.16 2.14
CA HIS A 11 -5.22 -13.96 3.17
C HIS A 11 -4.45 -15.27 3.41
N LYS A 12 -3.53 -15.28 4.38
CA LYS A 12 -3.22 -16.51 5.11
C LYS A 12 -4.42 -16.80 6.02
N GLN A 13 -5.22 -17.79 5.61
CA GLN A 13 -6.38 -18.39 6.28
C GLN A 13 -6.76 -17.86 7.68
N GLY A 14 -8.01 -17.38 7.83
CA GLY A 14 -8.70 -17.37 9.13
C GLY A 14 -9.28 -16.04 9.64
N SER A 15 -9.26 -14.93 8.88
CA SER A 15 -9.85 -13.69 9.38
C SER A 15 -11.36 -13.65 9.12
N ASN A 16 -12.13 -13.96 10.18
CA ASN A 16 -13.56 -13.67 10.32
C ASN A 16 -13.93 -12.29 9.75
N ALA A 17 -15.09 -12.21 9.11
CA ALA A 17 -15.68 -11.03 8.48
C ALA A 17 -15.44 -9.74 9.28
N VAL A 18 -14.36 -9.03 8.96
CA VAL A 18 -14.12 -7.69 9.47
C VAL A 18 -15.19 -6.79 8.84
N SER A 19 -15.97 -6.11 9.68
CA SER A 19 -16.97 -5.14 9.23
C SER A 19 -16.33 -4.17 8.21
N LYS A 20 -16.90 -4.07 7.01
CA LYS A 20 -16.43 -3.14 5.95
C LYS A 20 -16.27 -1.71 6.47
N THR A 21 -17.16 -1.29 7.37
CA THR A 21 -17.11 0.02 8.03
C THR A 21 -15.88 0.18 8.92
N LEU A 22 -15.49 -0.87 9.65
CA LEU A 22 -14.30 -0.85 10.48
C LEU A 22 -13.04 -0.76 9.62
N MET A 23 -12.97 -1.55 8.54
CA MET A 23 -11.85 -1.49 7.60
C MET A 23 -11.75 -0.12 6.92
N SER A 24 -12.87 0.47 6.52
CA SER A 24 -12.91 1.82 5.95
C SER A 24 -12.32 2.86 6.91
N ARG A 25 -12.78 2.86 8.17
CA ARG A 25 -12.25 3.79 9.20
C ARG A 25 -10.77 3.54 9.50
N PHE A 26 -10.34 2.29 9.42
CA PHE A 26 -8.94 1.92 9.60
C PHE A 26 -8.06 2.46 8.47
N ILE A 27 -8.49 2.29 7.21
CA ILE A 27 -7.84 2.87 6.04
C ILE A 27 -7.79 4.40 6.16
N ASP A 28 -8.89 5.05 6.57
CA ASP A 28 -8.93 6.51 6.77
C ASP A 28 -7.90 6.96 7.80
N SER A 29 -7.76 6.21 8.90
CA SER A 29 -6.78 6.50 9.95
C SER A 29 -5.35 6.37 9.42
N LEU A 30 -5.06 5.29 8.67
CA LEU A 30 -3.76 5.10 8.05
C LEU A 30 -3.42 6.21 7.05
N GLN A 31 -4.38 6.62 6.22
CA GLN A 31 -4.20 7.73 5.28
C GLN A 31 -3.93 9.06 5.99
N SER A 32 -4.61 9.31 7.11
CA SER A 32 -4.39 10.49 7.94
C SER A 32 -2.97 10.51 8.47
N ILE A 33 -2.48 9.40 9.04
CA ILE A 33 -1.09 9.33 9.53
C ILE A 33 -0.11 9.49 8.37
N ALA A 34 -0.35 8.82 7.24
CA ALA A 34 0.46 8.93 6.04
C ALA A 34 0.48 10.37 5.47
N SER A 35 -0.52 11.21 5.78
CA SER A 35 -0.54 12.64 5.39
C SER A 35 0.41 13.54 6.14
N GLN A 36 0.87 13.11 7.31
CA GLN A 36 1.85 13.83 8.12
C GLN A 36 3.30 13.47 7.75
N ILE A 37 3.48 12.67 6.69
CA ILE A 37 4.78 12.29 6.15
C ILE A 37 5.10 13.25 5.01
N GLU A 38 6.08 14.11 5.24
CA GLU A 38 6.45 15.16 4.29
C GLU A 38 7.57 14.72 3.35
N ASN A 39 8.49 13.87 3.85
CA ASN A 39 9.72 13.45 3.18
C ASN A 39 9.62 12.01 2.65
N ASP A 40 10.53 11.63 1.73
CA ASP A 40 10.64 10.26 1.18
C ASP A 40 11.16 9.22 2.20
N GLU A 41 11.41 9.63 3.44
CA GLU A 41 11.83 8.73 4.51
C GLU A 41 10.67 7.88 4.99
N GLY A 42 10.89 6.56 5.02
CA GLY A 42 9.90 5.62 5.49
C GLY A 42 9.64 5.74 6.99
N ARG A 43 8.38 5.63 7.40
CA ARG A 43 7.97 5.64 8.80
C ARG A 43 7.34 4.31 9.20
N VAL A 44 7.72 3.84 10.39
CA VAL A 44 7.08 2.70 11.05
C VAL A 44 5.99 3.22 11.99
N ILE A 45 4.81 2.64 11.90
CA ILE A 45 3.68 2.92 12.79
C ILE A 45 3.21 1.60 13.40
N LYS A 46 2.97 1.60 14.70
CA LYS A 46 2.41 0.45 15.41
C LYS A 46 0.97 0.74 15.80
N ILE A 47 0.05 -0.14 15.43
CA ILE A 47 -1.36 -0.05 15.82
C ILE A 47 -1.77 -1.40 16.41
N GLY A 48 -1.96 -1.43 17.74
CA GLY A 48 -2.16 -2.68 18.47
C GLY A 48 -0.98 -3.64 18.26
N ASN A 49 -1.27 -4.85 17.78
CA ASN A 49 -0.28 -5.90 17.51
C ASN A 49 0.26 -5.90 16.08
N LYS A 50 -0.10 -4.91 15.27
CA LYS A 50 0.25 -4.82 13.85
C LYS A 50 1.25 -3.70 13.61
N ASN A 51 2.24 -3.96 12.75
CA ASN A 51 3.18 -2.96 12.30
C ASN A 51 2.87 -2.54 10.88
N TYR A 52 2.99 -1.26 10.61
CA TYR A 52 2.81 -0.65 9.30
C TYR A 52 4.08 0.09 8.93
N PHE A 53 4.53 -0.09 7.69
CA PHE A 53 5.59 0.71 7.10
C PHE A 53 4.99 1.57 6.00
N ILE A 54 5.29 2.87 6.05
CA ILE A 54 4.74 3.86 5.13
C ILE A 54 5.87 4.62 4.48
N ILE A 55 5.85 4.70 3.15
CA ILE A 55 6.69 5.62 2.38
C ILE A 55 5.80 6.56 1.57
N LYS A 56 6.25 7.80 1.40
CA LYS A 56 5.71 8.73 0.43
C LYS A 56 6.69 8.83 -0.71
N ASP A 57 6.18 8.92 -1.93
CA ASP A 57 6.97 9.34 -3.09
C ASP A 57 6.68 10.82 -3.35
N THR A 58 7.70 11.67 -3.22
CA THR A 58 7.57 13.12 -3.38
C THR A 58 7.32 13.56 -4.83
N ILE A 59 7.70 12.75 -5.82
CA ILE A 59 7.60 13.08 -7.24
C ILE A 59 6.15 12.92 -7.71
N ILE A 60 5.56 11.75 -7.47
CA ILE A 60 4.18 11.45 -7.89
C ILE A 60 3.15 11.66 -6.77
N ASN A 61 3.62 12.08 -5.58
CA ASN A 61 2.81 12.38 -4.40
C ASN A 61 1.90 11.21 -3.95
N PHE A 62 2.34 9.99 -4.23
CA PHE A 62 1.68 8.76 -3.78
C PHE A 62 2.25 8.29 -2.45
N LYS A 63 1.42 7.53 -1.72
CA LYS A 63 1.78 6.94 -0.44
C LYS A 63 1.56 5.46 -0.51
N TYR A 64 2.53 4.71 -0.04
CA TYR A 64 2.54 3.26 -0.06
C TYR A 64 2.59 2.79 1.39
N ILE A 65 1.75 1.81 1.71
CA ILE A 65 1.56 1.31 3.06
C ILE A 65 1.60 -0.21 2.98
N ILE A 66 2.39 -0.85 3.85
CA ILE A 66 2.41 -2.30 4.02
C ILE A 66 2.26 -2.68 5.49
N GLU A 67 1.41 -3.66 5.76
CA GLU A 67 1.33 -4.33 7.06
C GLU A 67 2.37 -5.46 7.12
N TYR A 68 3.08 -5.60 8.24
CA TYR A 68 4.10 -6.63 8.40
C TYR A 68 4.16 -7.20 9.83
N SER A 69 4.69 -8.42 9.98
CA SER A 69 4.84 -9.09 11.28
C SER A 69 6.11 -8.64 11.99
N ASN A 70 6.19 -8.86 13.31
CA ASN A 70 7.41 -8.55 14.09
C ASN A 70 8.63 -9.40 13.68
N GLU A 71 8.44 -10.47 12.90
CA GLU A 71 9.51 -11.37 12.46
C GLU A 71 10.27 -10.80 11.26
N ASN A 72 9.67 -9.87 10.52
CA ASN A 72 10.32 -9.24 9.38
C ASN A 72 11.25 -8.12 9.82
N THR A 73 12.45 -8.05 9.23
CA THR A 73 13.37 -6.94 9.49
C THR A 73 12.94 -5.68 8.74
N PHE A 74 13.33 -4.52 9.26
CA PHE A 74 13.08 -3.24 8.60
C PHE A 74 13.61 -3.24 7.15
N ASP A 75 14.81 -3.76 6.93
CA ASP A 75 15.43 -3.80 5.59
C ASP A 75 14.62 -4.65 4.61
N GLN A 76 14.10 -5.80 5.06
CA GLN A 76 13.24 -6.65 4.24
C GLN A 76 11.95 -5.93 3.83
N ILE A 77 11.28 -5.30 4.79
CA ILE A 77 10.01 -4.62 4.54
C ILE A 77 10.20 -3.35 3.69
N SER A 78 11.26 -2.60 3.95
CA SER A 78 11.64 -1.45 3.13
C SER A 78 11.93 -1.86 1.69
N LEU A 79 12.66 -2.96 1.50
CA LEU A 79 12.94 -3.51 0.17
C LEU A 79 11.64 -3.92 -0.55
N ILE A 80 10.73 -4.63 0.12
CA ILE A 80 9.45 -5.06 -0.46
C ILE A 80 8.61 -3.85 -0.84
N LEU A 81 8.43 -2.88 0.05
CA LEU A 81 7.59 -1.71 -0.24
C LEU A 81 8.16 -0.86 -1.37
N ASN A 82 9.48 -0.73 -1.46
CA ASN A 82 10.12 -0.06 -2.59
C ASN A 82 9.95 -0.83 -3.90
N LYS A 83 9.98 -2.17 -3.90
CA LYS A 83 9.66 -2.97 -5.09
C LYS A 83 8.22 -2.75 -5.54
N VAL A 84 7.26 -2.76 -4.61
CA VAL A 84 5.85 -2.46 -4.89
C VAL A 84 5.69 -1.06 -5.49
N LYS A 85 6.35 -0.05 -4.89
CA LYS A 85 6.37 1.33 -5.42
C LYS A 85 6.88 1.36 -6.85
N ASN A 86 8.03 0.77 -7.12
CA ASN A 86 8.64 0.80 -8.45
C ASN A 86 7.75 0.10 -9.49
N LYS A 87 7.12 -1.04 -9.13
CA LYS A 87 6.15 -1.71 -10.01
C LYS A 87 4.93 -0.86 -10.29
N PHE A 88 4.42 -0.14 -9.29
CA PHE A 88 3.35 0.82 -9.50
C PHE A 88 3.78 1.91 -10.49
N ILE A 89 4.96 2.50 -10.31
CA ILE A 89 5.49 3.54 -11.21
C ILE A 89 5.62 2.98 -12.63
N GLU A 90 6.30 1.86 -12.82
CA GLU A 90 6.48 1.21 -14.14
C GLU A 90 5.16 0.96 -14.88
N ARG A 91 4.10 0.56 -14.15
CA ARG A 91 2.80 0.27 -14.76
C ARG A 91 2.00 1.53 -15.08
N PHE A 92 2.05 2.53 -14.20
CA PHE A 92 1.17 3.71 -14.24
C PHE A 92 1.82 4.98 -14.77
N GLU A 93 3.13 5.00 -15.01
CA GLU A 93 3.85 6.12 -15.60
C GLU A 93 3.23 6.53 -16.94
N GLY A 94 2.90 7.83 -17.08
CA GLY A 94 2.21 8.39 -18.25
C GLY A 94 0.77 7.89 -18.45
N LYS A 95 0.23 7.08 -17.53
CA LYS A 95 -1.08 6.41 -17.65
C LYS A 95 -2.06 6.79 -16.53
N LEU A 96 -1.69 7.71 -15.65
CA LEU A 96 -2.54 8.17 -14.53
C LEU A 96 -3.81 8.89 -15.00
N ASP A 97 -3.83 9.46 -16.20
CA ASP A 97 -5.00 10.16 -16.75
C ASP A 97 -5.89 9.25 -17.60
N LEU A 98 -5.55 7.96 -17.75
CA LEU A 98 -6.36 7.02 -18.53
C LEU A 98 -7.78 6.85 -17.95
N PRO A 99 -8.76 6.46 -18.80
CA PRO A 99 -10.08 6.08 -18.34
C PRO A 99 -10.05 4.99 -17.27
N ILE A 100 -11.05 4.98 -16.39
CA ILE A 100 -11.16 4.00 -15.30
C ILE A 100 -11.10 2.56 -15.82
N SER A 101 -11.74 2.27 -16.96
CA SER A 101 -11.72 0.94 -17.56
C SER A 101 -10.31 0.42 -17.85
N MET A 102 -9.42 1.26 -18.39
CA MET A 102 -8.02 0.89 -18.66
C MET A 102 -7.20 0.78 -17.37
N LYS A 103 -7.54 1.54 -16.33
CA LYS A 103 -6.87 1.45 -15.03
C LYS A 103 -7.19 0.13 -14.31
N ILE A 104 -8.36 -0.46 -14.54
CA ILE A 104 -8.72 -1.77 -13.97
C ILE A 104 -7.71 -2.84 -14.41
N ASP A 105 -7.37 -2.87 -15.70
CA ASP A 105 -6.41 -3.84 -16.25
C ASP A 105 -5.00 -3.60 -15.70
N LEU A 106 -4.57 -2.33 -15.58
CA LEU A 106 -3.28 -1.98 -14.99
C LEU A 106 -3.19 -2.39 -13.51
N VAL A 107 -4.29 -2.24 -12.76
CA VAL A 107 -4.39 -2.70 -11.37
C VAL A 107 -4.30 -4.22 -11.28
N ALA A 108 -4.94 -4.95 -12.20
CA ALA A 108 -4.87 -6.41 -12.24
C ALA A 108 -3.43 -6.90 -12.51
N LEU A 109 -2.75 -6.31 -13.48
CA LEU A 109 -1.34 -6.63 -13.79
C LEU A 109 -0.40 -6.28 -12.64
N LEU A 110 -0.61 -5.12 -11.99
CA LEU A 110 0.16 -4.76 -10.81
C LEU A 110 -0.01 -5.77 -9.68
N LYS A 111 -1.23 -6.29 -9.48
CA LYS A 111 -1.48 -7.32 -8.47
C LYS A 111 -0.71 -8.61 -8.77
N GLU A 112 -0.68 -9.04 -10.03
CA GLU A 112 0.08 -10.22 -10.46
C GLU A 112 1.58 -10.01 -10.21
N ASP A 113 2.14 -8.88 -10.65
CA ASP A 113 3.55 -8.54 -10.43
C ASP A 113 3.92 -8.60 -8.95
N ILE A 114 3.07 -8.05 -8.07
CA ILE A 114 3.33 -8.02 -6.64
C ILE A 114 3.38 -9.45 -6.09
N LEU A 115 2.39 -10.28 -6.41
CA LEU A 115 2.28 -11.66 -5.92
C LEU A 115 3.46 -12.56 -6.32
N GLU A 116 4.24 -12.22 -7.34
CA GLU A 116 5.44 -12.99 -7.72
C GLU A 116 6.56 -12.92 -6.68
N PHE A 117 6.55 -11.93 -5.77
CA PHE A 117 7.65 -11.69 -4.84
C PHE A 117 7.25 -11.45 -3.38
N ILE A 118 5.98 -11.63 -3.00
CA ILE A 118 5.48 -11.57 -1.61
C ILE A 118 4.94 -12.91 -1.10
#